data_AF-A0A743SQD2-F1
#
_entry.id   AF-A0A743SQD2-F1
#
_cell.length_a   1.000
_cell.length_b   1.000
_cell.length_c   1.000
_cell.angle_alpha   90.00
_cell.angle_beta   90.00
_cell.angle_gamma   90.00
#
_symmetry.space_group_name_H-M   'P 1'
#
loop_
_entity.id
_entity.type
_entity.pdbx_description
1 polymer ?
#
loop_
_entity_poly.entity_id
_entity_poly.type
_entity_poly.pdbx_seq_one_letter_code
_entity_poly.pdbx_strand_id
1 'polypeptide(L)'
;TAGQKAELEFLHRACRDKRECDRIKAILLASEDWSVPMIAQALRLHETTVQRHISEYLNKGKLMPENGGSDSHLSEAQTAELTEYLTNNLLPTTQAIIALVDEWWGVRYTVAGMTKWLHRNGFSYRKPVGVPHKCSAQAQQAFVETYEKLKQEAGDDEPILFIDGVHPTQGTKLAYGWMPAGKKAHVVETTGSRTRLNIMGALNLNNIGSAVIREYDTINSLSICQFFIAIRETYPITQKVHIILDGAGYHRAELVQDWAVVMNIELHWLPPYSPNLNPIERLWKVMNELVRNNHYFATAKEFKEN
;
A
#
# COMPACT_ATOMS: atom_id res chain seq x y z
N THR A 1 36.34 17.41 -46.26
CA THR A 1 36.85 16.52 -47.33
C THR A 1 35.75 15.56 -47.78
N ALA A 2 35.91 14.86 -48.90
CA ALA A 2 34.92 13.87 -49.36
C ALA A 2 34.64 12.76 -48.31
N GLY A 3 35.68 12.33 -47.57
CA GLY A 3 35.53 11.37 -46.47
C GLY A 3 34.70 11.88 -45.29
N GLN A 4 34.95 13.11 -44.84
CA GLN A 4 34.16 13.73 -43.75
C GLN A 4 32.69 13.94 -44.12
N LYS A 5 32.42 14.24 -45.40
CA LYS A 5 31.04 14.38 -45.90
C LYS A 5 30.28 13.05 -45.82
N ALA A 6 30.89 11.96 -46.28
CA ALA A 6 30.29 10.62 -46.22
C ALA A 6 30.04 10.17 -44.76
N GLU A 7 30.94 10.50 -43.85
CA GLU A 7 30.78 10.23 -42.41
C GLU A 7 29.58 11.00 -41.81
N LEU A 8 29.46 12.30 -42.09
CA LEU A 8 28.32 13.10 -41.65
C LEU A 8 26.99 12.62 -42.24
N GLU A 9 26.97 12.19 -43.50
CA GLU A 9 25.79 11.59 -44.12
C GLU A 9 25.37 10.29 -43.44
N PHE A 10 26.34 9.45 -43.06
CA PHE A 10 26.09 8.24 -42.28
C PHE A 10 25.52 8.58 -40.90
N LEU A 11 26.15 9.51 -40.17
CA LEU A 11 25.70 9.96 -38.85
C LEU A 11 24.28 10.55 -38.90
N HIS A 12 23.96 11.35 -39.93
CA HIS A 12 22.63 11.90 -40.13
C HIS A 12 21.56 10.82 -40.33
N ARG A 13 21.88 9.75 -41.07
CA ARG A 13 20.94 8.62 -41.28
C ARG A 13 20.69 7.82 -40.01
N ALA A 14 21.71 7.70 -39.14
CA ALA A 14 21.62 6.95 -37.89
C ALA A 14 21.00 7.75 -36.74
N CYS A 15 21.18 9.07 -36.73
CA CYS A 15 20.73 9.94 -35.64
C CYS A 15 19.20 10.06 -35.56
N ARG A 16 18.67 10.07 -34.32
CA ARG A 16 17.24 10.26 -34.01
C ARG A 16 16.95 11.55 -33.24
N ASP A 17 17.98 12.19 -32.69
CA ASP A 17 17.83 13.47 -32.00
C ASP A 17 17.71 14.59 -33.04
N LYS A 18 16.58 15.32 -33.01
CA LYS A 18 16.30 16.37 -33.97
C LYS A 18 17.38 17.47 -33.98
N ARG A 19 17.92 17.83 -32.81
CA ARG A 19 18.89 18.92 -32.67
C ARG A 19 20.24 18.52 -33.25
N GLU A 20 20.69 17.29 -33.01
CA GLU A 20 21.89 16.75 -33.62
C GLU A 20 21.73 16.61 -35.15
N CYS A 21 20.59 16.08 -35.62
CA CYS A 21 20.28 16.02 -37.06
C CYS A 21 20.33 17.39 -37.73
N ASP A 22 19.70 18.41 -37.15
CA ASP A 22 19.67 19.75 -37.74
C ASP A 22 21.06 20.43 -37.72
N ARG A 23 21.93 20.09 -36.75
CA ARG A 23 23.35 20.51 -36.75
C ARG A 23 24.12 19.85 -37.89
N ILE A 24 23.96 18.54 -38.08
CA ILE A 24 24.63 17.80 -39.17
C ILE A 24 24.18 18.33 -40.55
N LYS A 25 22.87 18.55 -40.75
CA LYS A 25 22.35 19.13 -42.00
C LYS A 25 22.93 20.50 -42.29
N ALA A 26 23.06 21.36 -41.28
CA ALA A 26 23.63 22.70 -41.46
C ALA A 26 25.08 22.64 -41.99
N ILE A 27 25.88 21.68 -41.52
CA ILE A 27 27.27 21.48 -41.96
C ILE A 27 27.31 20.90 -43.37
N LEU A 28 26.47 19.89 -43.66
CA LEU A 28 26.39 19.27 -44.98
C LEU A 28 25.98 20.30 -46.04
N LEU A 29 24.91 21.07 -45.80
CA LEU A 29 24.44 22.09 -46.73
C LEU A 29 25.48 23.22 -46.91
N ALA A 30 26.17 23.63 -45.85
CA ALA A 30 27.25 24.61 -45.96
C ALA A 30 28.43 24.07 -46.81
N SER A 31 28.71 22.76 -46.75
CA SER A 31 29.72 22.12 -47.60
C SER A 31 29.29 21.96 -49.07
N GLU A 32 28.01 22.19 -49.35
CA GLU A 32 27.39 22.16 -50.68
C GLU A 32 27.14 23.57 -51.22
N ASP A 33 27.87 24.56 -50.70
CA ASP A 33 27.83 25.97 -51.10
C ASP A 33 26.49 26.68 -50.85
N TRP A 34 25.64 26.15 -49.95
CA TRP A 34 24.45 26.87 -49.51
C TRP A 34 24.84 28.04 -48.60
N SER A 35 24.26 29.22 -48.86
CA SER A 35 24.44 30.37 -48.00
C SER A 35 23.76 30.19 -46.63
N VAL A 36 24.30 30.84 -45.59
CA VAL A 36 23.71 30.83 -44.23
C VAL A 36 22.20 31.17 -44.22
N PRO A 37 21.72 32.21 -44.95
CA PRO A 37 20.29 32.50 -45.03
C PRO A 37 19.46 31.37 -45.65
N MET A 38 19.98 30.69 -46.68
CA MET A 38 19.29 29.56 -47.32
C MET A 38 19.18 28.36 -46.38
N ILE A 39 20.24 28.05 -45.65
CA ILE A 39 20.27 26.96 -44.67
C ILE A 39 19.31 27.28 -43.51
N ALA A 40 19.34 28.51 -43.01
CA ALA A 40 18.44 29.00 -41.96
C ALA A 40 16.97 28.85 -42.38
N GLN A 41 16.64 29.25 -43.60
CA GLN A 41 15.30 29.10 -44.17
C GLN A 41 14.88 27.63 -44.33
N ALA A 42 15.78 26.76 -44.81
CA ALA A 42 15.49 25.34 -45.04
C ALA A 42 15.28 24.57 -43.73
N LEU A 43 16.10 24.85 -42.71
CA LEU A 43 16.03 24.19 -41.40
C LEU A 43 15.06 24.89 -40.42
N ARG A 44 14.50 26.04 -40.80
CA ARG A 44 13.67 26.90 -39.94
C ARG A 44 14.39 27.28 -38.64
N LEU A 45 15.66 27.65 -38.77
CA LEU A 45 16.52 28.12 -37.69
C LEU A 45 16.90 29.58 -37.92
N HIS A 46 17.30 30.27 -36.85
CA HIS A 46 17.84 31.61 -36.97
C HIS A 46 19.25 31.58 -37.59
N GLU A 47 19.62 32.56 -38.42
CA GLU A 47 20.91 32.61 -39.12
C GLU A 47 22.11 32.52 -38.16
N THR A 48 22.05 33.22 -37.02
CA THR A 48 23.10 33.16 -35.98
C THR A 48 23.27 31.76 -35.39
N THR A 49 22.19 30.95 -35.36
CA THR A 49 22.24 29.55 -34.89
C THR A 49 22.95 28.68 -35.92
N VAL A 50 22.65 28.87 -37.21
CA VAL A 50 23.34 28.18 -38.31
C VAL A 50 24.83 28.53 -38.31
N GLN A 51 25.18 29.81 -38.21
CA GLN A 51 26.58 30.26 -38.11
C GLN A 51 27.30 29.64 -36.93
N ARG A 52 26.65 29.56 -35.76
CA ARG A 52 27.20 28.91 -34.58
C ARG A 52 27.43 27.43 -34.81
N HIS A 53 26.47 26.70 -35.40
CA HIS A 53 26.64 25.26 -35.68
C HIS A 53 27.81 24.98 -36.61
N ILE A 54 27.93 25.75 -37.70
CA ILE A 54 29.04 25.62 -38.66
C ILE A 54 30.37 25.94 -37.96
N SER A 55 30.44 27.07 -37.24
CA SER A 55 31.64 27.49 -36.51
C SER A 55 32.06 26.48 -35.42
N GLU A 56 31.12 25.94 -34.65
CA GLU A 56 31.41 24.95 -33.60
C GLU A 56 31.92 23.63 -34.18
N TYR A 57 31.43 23.21 -35.35
CA TYR A 57 31.96 22.05 -36.04
C TYR A 57 33.36 22.29 -36.60
N LEU A 58 33.59 23.40 -37.31
CA LEU A 58 34.88 23.70 -37.91
C LEU A 58 35.99 23.86 -36.85
N ASN A 59 35.67 24.45 -35.70
CA ASN A 59 36.64 24.71 -34.66
C ASN A 59 36.81 23.55 -33.66
N LYS A 60 35.76 22.75 -33.41
CA LYS A 60 35.74 21.77 -32.30
C LYS A 60 35.18 20.39 -32.69
N GLY A 61 34.78 20.17 -33.94
CA GLY A 61 34.12 18.93 -34.37
C GLY A 61 32.76 18.68 -33.70
N LYS A 62 32.12 19.70 -33.11
CA LYS A 62 30.97 19.53 -32.22
C LYS A 62 29.65 19.29 -32.97
N LEU A 63 29.15 18.05 -32.89
CA LEU A 63 27.88 17.64 -33.49
C LEU A 63 26.71 17.58 -32.49
N MET A 64 26.97 17.31 -31.20
CA MET A 64 25.93 17.17 -30.19
C MET A 64 25.73 18.43 -29.32
N PRO A 65 24.49 18.76 -28.92
CA PRO A 65 24.23 19.76 -27.89
C PRO A 65 24.67 19.24 -26.50
N GLU A 66 25.44 20.04 -25.75
CA GLU A 66 25.88 19.75 -24.37
C GLU A 66 24.80 20.10 -23.33
N ASN A 67 23.53 19.80 -23.63
CA ASN A 67 22.48 19.95 -22.62
C ASN A 67 22.55 18.72 -21.70
N GLY A 68 23.51 18.74 -20.77
CA GLY A 68 23.61 17.76 -19.69
C GLY A 68 22.39 17.86 -18.78
N GLY A 69 21.86 16.71 -18.37
CA GLY A 69 20.93 16.66 -17.25
C GLY A 69 21.58 17.26 -16.00
N SER A 70 20.78 17.80 -15.08
CA SER A 70 21.30 18.26 -13.79
C SER A 70 21.83 17.08 -12.99
N ASP A 71 23.10 17.12 -12.62
CA ASP A 71 23.69 16.18 -11.66
C ASP A 71 23.03 16.34 -10.28
N SER A 72 22.99 15.24 -9.52
CA SER A 72 22.55 15.27 -8.13
C SER A 72 23.48 16.19 -7.32
N HIS A 73 22.93 16.97 -6.38
CA HIS A 73 23.76 17.74 -5.44
C HIS A 73 24.48 16.84 -4.42
N LEU A 74 24.02 15.59 -4.27
CA LEU A 74 24.66 14.60 -3.40
C LEU A 74 25.58 13.70 -4.22
N SER A 75 26.77 13.45 -3.69
CA SER A 75 27.70 12.44 -4.21
C SER A 75 27.14 11.02 -4.04
N GLU A 76 27.77 10.03 -4.67
CA GLU A 76 27.39 8.62 -4.52
C GLU A 76 27.49 8.16 -3.06
N ALA A 77 28.55 8.55 -2.35
CA ALA A 77 28.73 8.21 -0.94
C ALA A 77 27.63 8.82 -0.06
N GLN A 78 27.33 10.11 -0.25
CA GLN A 78 26.24 10.79 0.47
C GLN A 78 24.89 10.18 0.14
N THR A 79 24.71 9.75 -1.11
CA THR A 79 23.47 9.10 -1.55
C THR A 79 23.28 7.74 -0.88
N ALA A 80 24.33 6.94 -0.78
CA ALA A 80 24.29 5.66 -0.08
C ALA A 80 23.97 5.85 1.41
N GLU A 81 24.65 6.79 2.07
CA GLU A 81 24.47 7.09 3.49
C GLU A 81 23.05 7.61 3.81
N LEU A 82 22.55 8.55 3.01
CA LEU A 82 21.17 9.05 3.16
C LEU A 82 20.14 7.93 2.94
N THR A 83 20.38 7.06 1.95
CA THR A 83 19.47 5.95 1.63
C THR A 83 19.41 4.94 2.78
N GLU A 84 20.55 4.57 3.36
CA GLU A 84 20.62 3.68 4.52
C GLU A 84 19.88 4.29 5.73
N TYR A 85 20.12 5.58 5.99
CA TYR A 85 19.46 6.26 7.10
C TYR A 85 17.92 6.30 6.94
N LEU A 86 17.44 6.69 5.76
CA LEU A 86 16.00 6.78 5.47
C LEU A 86 15.31 5.40 5.42
N THR A 87 16.06 4.34 5.16
CA THR A 87 15.54 2.97 5.23
C THR A 87 15.30 2.53 6.67
N ASN A 88 16.17 2.96 7.59
CA ASN A 88 16.11 2.58 9.00
C ASN A 88 15.31 3.57 9.87
N ASN A 89 15.13 4.81 9.40
CA ASN A 89 14.49 5.89 10.15
C ASN A 89 13.38 6.53 9.32
N LEU A 90 12.19 6.60 9.91
CA LEU A 90 11.06 7.23 9.23
C LEU A 90 11.07 8.74 9.44
N LEU A 91 11.38 9.48 8.38
CA LEU A 91 11.18 10.94 8.34
C LEU A 91 9.82 11.27 7.70
N PRO A 92 8.93 12.00 8.40
CA PRO A 92 7.54 12.16 7.98
C PRO A 92 7.35 13.12 6.80
N THR A 93 8.31 14.01 6.54
CA THR A 93 8.20 15.05 5.50
C THR A 93 9.49 15.22 4.72
N THR A 94 9.36 15.63 3.45
CA THR A 94 10.50 16.02 2.61
C THR A 94 11.31 17.17 3.24
N GLN A 95 10.66 18.07 3.98
CA GLN A 95 11.33 19.17 4.67
C GLN A 95 12.29 18.68 5.77
N ALA A 96 11.91 17.64 6.51
CA ALA A 96 12.79 17.04 7.52
C ALA A 96 14.03 16.41 6.87
N ILE A 97 13.88 15.79 5.70
CA ILE A 97 15.00 15.23 4.94
C ILE A 97 15.91 16.35 4.43
N ILE A 98 15.36 17.47 3.96
CA ILE A 98 16.15 18.64 3.55
C ILE A 98 16.96 19.19 4.72
N ALA A 99 16.36 19.34 5.90
CA ALA A 99 17.04 19.82 7.09
C ALA A 99 18.19 18.88 7.49
N LEU A 100 17.98 17.57 7.44
CA LEU A 100 19.01 16.56 7.71
C LEU A 100 20.19 16.68 6.72
N VAL A 101 19.90 16.85 5.44
CA VAL A 101 20.92 16.97 4.39
C VAL A 101 21.72 18.27 4.51
N ASP A 102 21.08 19.37 4.90
CA ASP A 102 21.77 20.64 5.22
C ASP A 102 22.62 20.50 6.49
N GLU A 103 22.15 19.78 7.50
CA GLU A 103 22.90 19.53 8.74
C GLU A 103 24.13 18.65 8.50
N TRP A 104 23.98 17.55 7.76
CA TRP A 104 25.07 16.58 7.54
C TRP A 104 26.14 17.08 6.60
N TRP A 105 25.74 17.81 5.56
CA TRP A 105 26.64 18.13 4.45
C TRP A 105 26.57 19.59 3.97
N GLY A 106 25.74 20.44 4.57
CA GLY A 106 25.56 21.83 4.15
C GLY A 106 24.93 21.97 2.77
N VAL A 107 24.27 20.92 2.26
CA VAL A 107 23.69 20.89 0.92
C VAL A 107 22.23 21.30 0.98
N ARG A 108 21.86 22.39 0.31
CA ARG A 108 20.49 22.89 0.29
C ARG A 108 19.69 22.35 -0.88
N TYR A 109 18.61 21.64 -0.58
CA TYR A 109 17.61 21.21 -1.54
C TYR A 109 16.35 22.06 -1.46
N THR A 110 15.69 22.26 -2.60
CA THR A 110 14.27 22.62 -2.63
C THR A 110 13.40 21.39 -2.39
N VAL A 111 12.15 21.57 -1.94
CA VAL A 111 11.19 20.46 -1.77
C VAL A 111 11.06 19.66 -3.06
N ALA A 112 10.84 20.32 -4.20
CA ALA A 112 10.73 19.65 -5.50
C ALA A 112 12.01 18.90 -5.90
N GLY A 113 13.19 19.46 -5.58
CA GLY A 113 14.48 18.81 -5.82
C GLY A 113 14.64 17.53 -4.99
N MET A 114 14.36 17.61 -3.69
CA MET A 114 14.46 16.45 -2.80
C MET A 114 13.41 15.38 -3.14
N THR A 115 12.19 15.76 -3.50
CA THR A 115 11.18 14.80 -3.98
C THR A 115 11.65 14.06 -5.24
N LYS A 116 12.26 14.77 -6.20
CA LYS A 116 12.85 14.13 -7.38
C LYS A 116 13.99 13.19 -7.00
N TRP A 117 14.84 13.59 -6.06
CA TRP A 117 15.93 12.76 -5.56
C TRP A 117 15.41 11.47 -4.91
N LEU A 118 14.39 11.56 -4.05
CA LEU A 118 13.75 10.40 -3.40
C LEU A 118 13.20 9.41 -4.41
N HIS A 119 12.46 9.90 -5.42
CA HIS A 119 11.92 9.03 -6.48
C HIS A 119 13.02 8.38 -7.32
N ARG A 120 14.10 9.11 -7.64
CA ARG A 120 15.25 8.55 -8.39
C ARG A 120 15.96 7.44 -7.62
N ASN A 121 15.96 7.51 -6.28
CA ASN A 121 16.57 6.51 -5.40
C ASN A 121 15.56 5.47 -4.86
N GLY A 122 14.40 5.31 -5.52
CA GLY A 122 13.47 4.22 -5.23
C GLY A 122 12.54 4.43 -4.03
N PHE A 123 12.57 5.59 -3.39
CA PHE A 123 11.65 5.90 -2.29
C PHE A 123 10.25 6.27 -2.80
N SER A 124 9.22 5.85 -2.06
CA SER A 124 7.84 6.25 -2.30
C SER A 124 7.16 6.65 -0.99
N TYR A 125 6.29 7.66 -1.06
CA TYR A 125 5.55 8.11 0.12
C TYR A 125 4.42 7.12 0.44
N ARG A 126 4.55 6.40 1.55
CA ARG A 126 3.59 5.39 1.99
C ARG A 126 3.30 5.54 3.48
N LYS A 127 2.11 5.12 3.89
CA LYS A 127 1.75 5.00 5.30
C LYS A 127 2.51 3.80 5.91
N PRO A 128 3.25 3.97 7.01
CA PRO A 128 3.88 2.85 7.71
C PRO A 128 2.83 1.83 8.15
N VAL A 129 3.17 0.55 8.06
CA VAL A 129 2.33 -0.54 8.56
C VAL A 129 2.75 -0.82 10.00
N GLY A 130 1.82 -0.66 10.94
CA GLY A 130 2.04 -1.05 12.33
C GLY A 130 1.93 -2.56 12.46
N VAL A 131 2.93 -3.20 13.07
CA VAL A 131 2.83 -4.57 13.56
C VAL A 131 2.74 -4.55 15.09
N PRO A 132 1.88 -5.36 15.73
CA PRO A 132 1.83 -5.42 17.19
C PRO A 132 3.19 -5.81 17.77
N HIS A 133 3.77 -4.96 18.62
CA HIS A 133 5.11 -5.12 19.20
C HIS A 133 5.29 -6.42 20.02
N LYS A 134 4.19 -7.06 20.45
CA LYS A 134 4.19 -8.27 21.30
C LYS A 134 3.86 -9.58 20.54
N CYS A 135 3.86 -9.55 19.21
CA CYS A 135 3.58 -10.73 18.39
C CYS A 135 4.83 -11.65 18.31
N SER A 136 4.74 -12.88 18.84
CA SER A 136 5.82 -13.87 18.75
C SER A 136 5.67 -14.75 17.52
N ALA A 137 6.59 -14.63 16.55
CA ALA A 137 6.60 -15.45 15.34
C ALA A 137 6.67 -16.95 15.65
N GLN A 138 7.44 -17.34 16.67
CA GLN A 138 7.55 -18.73 17.12
C GLN A 138 6.21 -19.26 17.65
N ALA A 139 5.48 -18.45 18.43
CA ALA A 139 4.18 -18.85 18.96
C ALA A 139 3.12 -18.95 17.85
N GLN A 140 3.18 -18.07 16.84
CA GLN A 140 2.32 -18.18 15.66
C GLN A 140 2.60 -19.45 14.87
N GLN A 141 3.87 -19.77 14.64
CA GLN A 141 4.27 -20.97 13.92
C GLN A 141 3.83 -22.24 14.66
N ALA A 142 4.03 -22.30 15.97
CA ALA A 142 3.58 -23.43 16.80
C ALA A 142 2.04 -23.58 16.79
N PHE A 143 1.30 -22.47 16.76
CA PHE A 143 -0.16 -22.53 16.62
C PHE A 143 -0.57 -23.07 15.25
N VAL A 144 0.07 -22.62 14.16
CA VAL A 144 -0.21 -23.11 12.80
C VAL A 144 0.01 -24.62 12.71
N GLU A 145 1.12 -25.13 13.25
CA GLU A 145 1.40 -26.58 13.30
C GLU A 145 0.34 -27.34 14.10
N THR A 146 -0.06 -26.80 15.25
CA THR A 146 -1.12 -27.37 16.09
C THR A 146 -2.47 -27.40 15.37
N TYR A 147 -2.80 -26.31 14.67
CA TYR A 147 -4.04 -26.18 13.90
C TYR A 147 -4.09 -27.14 12.72
N GLU A 148 -2.98 -27.29 11.97
CA GLU A 148 -2.92 -28.25 10.86
C GLU A 148 -3.09 -29.69 11.35
N LYS A 149 -2.48 -30.03 12.49
CA LYS A 149 -2.70 -31.33 13.13
C LYS A 149 -4.16 -31.51 13.55
N LEU A 150 -4.74 -30.52 14.23
CA LEU A 150 -6.15 -30.56 14.64
C LEU A 150 -7.07 -30.77 13.43
N LYS A 151 -6.83 -30.05 12.34
CA LYS A 151 -7.60 -30.18 11.10
C LYS A 151 -7.55 -31.59 10.51
N GLN A 152 -6.41 -32.27 10.61
CA GLN A 152 -6.26 -33.65 10.17
C GLN A 152 -6.99 -34.64 11.08
N GLU A 153 -6.92 -34.43 12.40
CA GLU A 153 -7.53 -35.31 13.40
C GLU A 153 -9.07 -35.17 13.45
N ALA A 154 -9.58 -33.94 13.37
CA ALA A 154 -11.00 -33.62 13.39
C ALA A 154 -11.75 -34.12 12.13
N GLY A 155 -11.06 -34.15 10.99
CA GLY A 155 -11.66 -34.54 9.71
C GLY A 155 -12.85 -33.66 9.31
N ASP A 156 -13.83 -34.24 8.61
CA ASP A 156 -15.05 -33.55 8.18
C ASP A 156 -16.18 -33.63 9.21
N ASP A 157 -16.06 -34.54 10.18
CA ASP A 157 -17.09 -34.84 11.18
C ASP A 157 -17.00 -33.97 12.43
N GLU A 158 -15.89 -33.28 12.70
CA GLU A 158 -15.74 -32.38 13.84
C GLU A 158 -15.41 -30.95 13.36
N PRO A 159 -16.37 -30.01 13.37
CA PRO A 159 -16.20 -28.70 12.79
C PRO A 159 -15.27 -27.84 13.65
N ILE A 160 -14.39 -27.11 12.97
CA ILE A 160 -13.49 -26.13 13.59
C ILE A 160 -14.02 -24.72 13.30
N LEU A 161 -14.38 -24.00 14.35
CA LEU A 161 -14.98 -22.68 14.30
C LEU A 161 -14.03 -21.65 14.87
N PHE A 162 -13.81 -20.56 14.14
CA PHE A 162 -13.14 -19.37 14.66
C PHE A 162 -14.18 -18.40 15.18
N ILE A 163 -14.08 -18.01 16.46
CA ILE A 163 -15.01 -17.06 17.07
C ILE A 163 -14.33 -15.74 17.41
N ASP A 164 -15.11 -14.67 17.36
CA ASP A 164 -14.70 -13.34 17.80
C ASP A 164 -15.91 -12.43 18.03
N GLY A 165 -15.71 -11.40 18.82
CA GLY A 165 -16.67 -10.32 19.06
C GLY A 165 -16.33 -9.07 18.25
N VAL A 166 -17.33 -8.47 17.61
CA VAL A 166 -17.18 -7.19 16.91
C VAL A 166 -18.14 -6.14 17.46
N HIS A 167 -17.67 -4.89 17.51
CA HIS A 167 -18.40 -3.75 18.04
C HIS A 167 -18.56 -2.64 16.99
N PRO A 168 -19.39 -2.83 15.94
CA PRO A 168 -19.62 -1.77 14.97
C PRO A 168 -20.34 -0.60 15.65
N THR A 169 -20.01 0.61 15.21
CA THR A 169 -20.56 1.87 15.71
C THR A 169 -21.34 2.59 14.63
N GLN A 170 -22.42 3.29 14.99
CA GLN A 170 -23.20 4.13 14.07
C GLN A 170 -22.36 5.25 13.47
N GLY A 171 -21.32 5.71 14.18
CA GLY A 171 -20.41 6.76 13.72
C GLY A 171 -19.90 6.50 12.30
N THR A 172 -20.07 7.47 11.40
CA THR A 172 -19.73 7.34 9.98
C THR A 172 -18.24 7.15 9.81
N LYS A 173 -17.86 6.06 9.13
CA LYS A 173 -16.46 5.76 8.83
C LYS A 173 -16.16 6.10 7.37
N LEU A 174 -15.49 7.23 7.15
CA LEU A 174 -15.01 7.59 5.82
C LEU A 174 -13.86 6.68 5.39
N ALA A 175 -13.96 6.14 4.18
CA ALA A 175 -12.99 5.25 3.55
C ALA A 175 -12.65 5.74 2.15
N TYR A 176 -11.53 5.25 1.59
CA TYR A 176 -11.10 5.63 0.25
C TYR A 176 -12.12 5.21 -0.82
N GLY A 177 -12.28 6.05 -1.83
CA GLY A 177 -13.13 5.79 -2.99
C GLY A 177 -12.58 6.52 -4.22
N TRP A 178 -12.84 5.96 -5.40
CA TRP A 178 -12.42 6.56 -6.67
C TRP A 178 -13.33 7.75 -7.00
N MET A 179 -12.73 8.91 -7.25
CA MET A 179 -13.44 10.14 -7.60
C MET A 179 -12.80 10.78 -8.84
N PRO A 180 -13.57 11.42 -9.73
CA PRO A 180 -13.02 12.09 -10.90
C PRO A 180 -12.02 13.18 -10.50
N ALA A 181 -10.82 13.12 -11.06
CA ALA A 181 -9.78 14.12 -10.83
C ALA A 181 -10.27 15.53 -11.25
N GLY A 182 -9.97 16.54 -10.42
CA GLY A 182 -10.33 17.93 -10.68
C GLY A 182 -11.81 18.29 -10.43
N LYS A 183 -12.66 17.33 -10.01
CA LYS A 183 -14.03 17.60 -9.56
C LYS A 183 -14.09 17.71 -8.03
N LYS A 184 -15.13 18.37 -7.51
CA LYS A 184 -15.41 18.39 -6.06
C LYS A 184 -15.59 16.96 -5.57
N ALA A 185 -15.00 16.66 -4.41
CA ALA A 185 -15.14 15.36 -3.76
C ALA A 185 -16.61 15.08 -3.44
N HIS A 186 -16.98 13.79 -3.48
CA HIS A 186 -18.30 13.37 -3.05
C HIS A 186 -18.48 13.69 -1.56
N VAL A 187 -19.59 14.34 -1.19
CA VAL A 187 -19.88 14.72 0.18
C VAL A 187 -20.74 13.62 0.79
N VAL A 188 -20.22 13.00 1.86
CA VAL A 188 -20.94 12.03 2.66
C VAL A 188 -21.34 12.71 3.97
N GLU A 189 -22.63 12.65 4.32
CA GLU A 189 -23.10 13.12 5.63
C GLU A 189 -22.46 12.29 6.75
N THR A 190 -22.14 12.91 7.87
CA THR A 190 -21.44 12.22 8.97
C THR A 190 -22.19 12.35 10.28
N THR A 191 -22.25 11.26 11.04
CA THR A 191 -22.67 11.28 12.44
C THR A 191 -21.52 10.87 13.36
N GLY A 192 -21.43 11.53 14.52
CA GLY A 192 -20.53 11.19 15.62
C GLY A 192 -21.17 10.29 16.69
N SER A 193 -22.32 9.68 16.38
CA SER A 193 -23.05 8.83 17.32
C SER A 193 -22.19 7.69 17.86
N ARG A 194 -22.28 7.47 19.18
CA ARG A 194 -21.58 6.39 19.92
C ARG A 194 -22.43 5.13 20.08
N THR A 195 -23.63 5.10 19.49
CA THR A 195 -24.44 3.88 19.44
C THR A 195 -23.60 2.76 18.84
N ARG A 196 -23.54 1.62 19.53
CA ARG A 196 -22.77 0.45 19.13
C ARG A 196 -23.62 -0.80 19.22
N LEU A 197 -23.27 -1.78 18.41
CA LEU A 197 -23.72 -3.16 18.58
C LEU A 197 -22.64 -3.97 19.26
N ASN A 198 -23.00 -5.10 19.86
CA ASN A 198 -22.05 -6.12 20.23
C ASN A 198 -22.50 -7.41 19.58
N ILE A 199 -21.70 -7.89 18.64
CA ILE A 199 -22.02 -9.04 17.81
C ILE A 199 -20.96 -10.10 18.07
N MET A 200 -21.39 -11.32 18.33
CA MET A 200 -20.52 -12.50 18.30
C MET A 200 -20.70 -13.23 16.99
N GLY A 201 -19.60 -13.71 16.44
CA GLY A 201 -19.63 -14.58 15.27
C GLY A 201 -18.83 -15.85 15.47
N ALA A 202 -19.20 -16.88 14.71
CA ALA A 202 -18.48 -18.13 14.56
C ALA A 202 -18.35 -18.46 13.08
N LEU A 203 -17.12 -18.69 12.62
CA LEU A 203 -16.81 -18.96 11.22
C LEU A 203 -16.20 -20.35 11.07
N ASN A 204 -16.86 -21.19 10.26
CA ASN A 204 -16.28 -22.43 9.75
C ASN A 204 -15.61 -22.17 8.40
N LEU A 205 -14.32 -22.48 8.27
CA LEU A 205 -13.61 -22.27 6.99
C LEU A 205 -14.07 -23.21 5.87
N ASN A 206 -14.58 -24.39 6.21
CA ASN A 206 -15.13 -25.34 5.24
C ASN A 206 -16.54 -24.94 4.79
N ASN A 207 -17.22 -24.05 5.53
CA ASN A 207 -18.56 -23.56 5.20
C ASN A 207 -18.76 -22.11 5.66
N ILE A 208 -18.10 -21.19 4.94
CA ILE A 208 -18.12 -19.75 5.24
C ILE A 208 -19.55 -19.18 5.19
N GLY A 209 -20.41 -19.71 4.33
CA GLY A 209 -21.79 -19.23 4.14
C GLY A 209 -22.72 -19.52 5.32
N SER A 210 -22.34 -20.43 6.23
CA SER A 210 -23.12 -20.78 7.42
C SER A 210 -22.52 -20.23 8.70
N ALA A 211 -21.92 -19.04 8.65
CA ALA A 211 -21.44 -18.34 9.84
C ALA A 211 -22.59 -18.12 10.84
N VAL A 212 -22.34 -18.43 12.11
CA VAL A 212 -23.32 -18.20 13.19
C VAL A 212 -23.08 -16.81 13.74
N ILE A 213 -24.10 -15.95 13.74
CA ILE A 213 -24.01 -14.55 14.17
C ILE A 213 -25.13 -14.25 15.18
N ARG A 214 -24.80 -13.61 16.31
CA ARG A 214 -25.78 -13.19 17.33
C ARG A 214 -25.42 -11.82 17.91
N GLU A 215 -26.43 -10.97 18.13
CA GLU A 215 -26.30 -9.70 18.87
C GLU A 215 -26.51 -9.94 20.37
N TYR A 216 -25.75 -9.23 21.19
CA TYR A 216 -25.86 -9.21 22.64
C TYR A 216 -25.78 -7.78 23.19
N ASP A 217 -26.37 -7.55 24.35
CA ASP A 217 -26.26 -6.27 25.07
C ASP A 217 -24.82 -5.97 25.49
N THR A 218 -24.06 -7.01 25.87
CA THR A 218 -22.63 -6.94 26.20
C THR A 218 -21.92 -8.25 25.85
N ILE A 219 -20.63 -8.18 25.53
CA ILE A 219 -19.77 -9.35 25.36
C ILE A 219 -19.01 -9.59 26.68
N ASN A 220 -19.33 -10.69 27.32
CA ASN A 220 -18.76 -11.16 28.58
C ASN A 220 -18.84 -12.70 28.63
N SER A 221 -18.39 -13.32 29.71
CA SER A 221 -18.37 -14.78 29.86
C SER A 221 -19.76 -15.42 29.72
N LEU A 222 -20.82 -14.75 30.17
CA LEU A 222 -22.18 -15.26 30.12
C LEU A 222 -22.74 -15.21 28.69
N SER A 223 -22.51 -14.12 27.94
CA SER A 223 -22.91 -14.07 26.54
C SER A 223 -22.12 -15.03 25.65
N ILE A 224 -20.89 -15.38 26.00
CA ILE A 224 -20.16 -16.48 25.33
C ILE A 224 -20.85 -17.83 25.59
N CYS A 225 -21.26 -18.09 26.83
CA CYS A 225 -21.98 -19.33 27.15
C CYS A 225 -23.31 -19.42 26.38
N GLN A 226 -24.04 -18.30 26.28
CA GLN A 226 -25.23 -18.20 25.43
C GLN A 226 -24.90 -18.38 23.95
N PHE A 227 -23.75 -17.90 23.51
CA PHE A 227 -23.30 -18.06 22.12
C PHE A 227 -22.97 -19.53 21.80
N PHE A 228 -22.42 -20.29 22.74
CA PHE A 228 -22.25 -21.74 22.58
C PHE A 228 -23.60 -22.45 22.40
N ILE A 229 -24.66 -22.01 23.08
CA ILE A 229 -26.02 -22.53 22.85
C ILE A 229 -26.46 -22.23 21.41
N ALA A 230 -26.24 -21.00 20.92
CA ALA A 230 -26.57 -20.62 19.54
C ALA A 230 -25.79 -21.43 18.49
N ILE A 231 -24.52 -21.76 18.76
CA ILE A 231 -23.73 -22.66 17.90
C ILE A 231 -24.39 -24.03 17.81
N ARG A 232 -24.98 -24.54 18.90
CA ARG A 232 -25.67 -25.84 18.93
C ARG A 232 -26.98 -25.90 18.14
N GLU A 233 -27.55 -24.76 17.76
CA GLU A 233 -28.66 -24.70 16.80
C GLU A 233 -28.24 -25.12 15.39
N THR A 234 -26.94 -24.97 15.06
CA THR A 234 -26.37 -25.35 13.76
C THR A 234 -25.58 -26.65 13.84
N TYR A 235 -24.85 -26.87 14.93
CA TYR A 235 -23.96 -28.02 15.13
C TYR A 235 -24.46 -28.91 16.29
N PRO A 236 -25.13 -30.04 16.01
CA PRO A 236 -25.76 -30.88 17.04
C PRO A 236 -24.80 -31.30 18.15
N ILE A 237 -25.29 -31.41 19.40
CA ILE A 237 -24.45 -31.73 20.57
C ILE A 237 -23.72 -33.08 20.48
N THR A 238 -24.24 -34.02 19.70
CA THR A 238 -23.60 -35.32 19.41
C THR A 238 -22.28 -35.18 18.65
N GLN A 239 -22.09 -34.05 17.98
CA GLN A 239 -20.87 -33.70 17.25
C GLN A 239 -19.95 -32.89 18.17
N LYS A 240 -18.70 -33.31 18.29
CA LYS A 240 -17.69 -32.52 18.98
C LYS A 240 -17.33 -31.31 18.12
N VAL A 241 -17.28 -30.13 18.73
CA VAL A 241 -16.99 -28.87 18.03
C VAL A 241 -15.69 -28.29 18.58
N HIS A 242 -14.78 -27.91 17.70
CA HIS A 242 -13.56 -27.23 18.06
C HIS A 242 -13.74 -25.72 17.89
N ILE A 243 -13.52 -24.94 18.94
CA ILE A 243 -13.62 -23.48 18.89
C ILE A 243 -12.24 -22.86 19.08
N ILE A 244 -11.82 -22.04 18.13
CA ILE A 244 -10.62 -21.23 18.18
C ILE A 244 -11.01 -19.80 18.56
N LEU A 245 -10.38 -19.26 19.61
CA LEU A 245 -10.68 -17.94 20.18
C LEU A 245 -9.43 -17.22 20.68
N ASP A 246 -9.55 -15.93 20.94
CA ASP A 246 -8.45 -15.15 21.50
C ASP A 246 -8.22 -15.41 23.00
N GLY A 247 -7.20 -14.75 23.56
CA GLY A 247 -6.82 -14.90 24.95
C GLY A 247 -7.57 -14.00 25.94
N ALA A 248 -8.68 -13.36 25.58
CA ALA A 248 -9.34 -12.39 26.47
C ALA A 248 -9.78 -13.01 27.80
N GLY A 249 -9.74 -12.21 28.88
CA GLY A 249 -10.01 -12.70 30.23
C GLY A 249 -11.39 -13.36 30.38
N TYR A 250 -12.41 -12.83 29.70
CA TYR A 250 -13.76 -13.39 29.74
C TYR A 250 -13.89 -14.72 28.99
N HIS A 251 -13.05 -14.98 27.99
CA HIS A 251 -12.98 -16.25 27.28
C HIS A 251 -12.29 -17.34 28.12
N ARG A 252 -11.32 -16.94 28.94
CA ARG A 252 -10.59 -17.84 29.86
C ARG A 252 -11.29 -18.04 31.21
N ALA A 253 -12.45 -17.43 31.41
CA ALA A 253 -13.22 -17.61 32.64
C ALA A 253 -13.58 -19.09 32.85
N GLU A 254 -13.49 -19.57 34.08
CA GLU A 254 -13.82 -20.94 34.48
C GLU A 254 -15.22 -21.35 33.98
N LEU A 255 -16.21 -20.46 34.17
CA LEU A 255 -17.57 -20.64 33.65
C LEU A 255 -17.62 -21.01 32.15
N VAL A 256 -16.80 -20.37 31.31
CA VAL A 256 -16.78 -20.63 29.86
C VAL A 256 -16.15 -21.98 29.57
N GLN A 257 -15.10 -22.34 30.30
CA GLN A 257 -14.41 -23.63 30.14
C GLN A 257 -15.32 -24.78 30.57
N ASP A 258 -15.97 -24.67 31.72
CA ASP A 258 -16.91 -25.67 32.22
C ASP A 258 -18.10 -25.84 31.27
N TRP A 259 -18.65 -24.71 30.80
CA TRP A 259 -19.77 -24.74 29.87
C TRP A 259 -19.41 -25.33 28.51
N ALA A 260 -18.18 -25.12 28.04
CA ALA A 260 -17.69 -25.78 26.83
C ALA A 260 -17.70 -27.30 26.97
N VAL A 261 -17.26 -27.83 28.11
CA VAL A 261 -17.29 -29.28 28.38
C VAL A 261 -18.72 -29.82 28.35
N VAL A 262 -19.65 -29.16 29.05
CA VAL A 262 -21.08 -29.53 29.05
C VAL A 262 -21.65 -29.55 27.63
N MET A 263 -21.20 -28.60 26.81
CA MET A 263 -21.63 -28.45 25.43
C MET A 263 -20.87 -29.33 24.45
N ASN A 264 -20.01 -30.26 24.86
CA ASN A 264 -19.16 -31.07 23.96
C ASN A 264 -18.29 -30.21 22.99
N ILE A 265 -17.77 -29.10 23.52
CA ILE A 265 -16.92 -28.15 22.80
C ILE A 265 -15.50 -28.26 23.35
N GLU A 266 -14.52 -28.42 22.44
CA GLU A 266 -13.11 -28.29 22.77
C GLU A 266 -12.62 -26.90 22.35
N LEU A 267 -12.05 -26.17 23.29
CA LEU A 267 -11.58 -24.83 23.08
C LEU A 267 -10.09 -24.84 22.70
N HIS A 268 -9.69 -23.89 21.85
CA HIS A 268 -8.33 -23.69 21.32
C HIS A 268 -8.00 -22.21 21.34
N TRP A 269 -6.80 -21.84 21.81
CA TRP A 269 -6.47 -20.44 22.05
C TRP A 269 -5.43 -19.95 21.05
N LEU A 270 -5.72 -18.80 20.45
CA LEU A 270 -4.76 -18.09 19.63
C LEU A 270 -3.59 -17.58 20.48
N PRO A 271 -2.39 -17.50 19.89
CA PRO A 271 -1.27 -16.83 20.53
C PRO A 271 -1.60 -15.33 20.73
N PRO A 272 -1.09 -14.69 21.80
CA PRO A 272 -1.35 -13.28 22.06
C PRO A 272 -1.02 -12.39 20.86
N TYR A 273 -1.83 -11.35 20.63
CA TYR A 273 -1.63 -10.36 19.57
C TYR A 273 -1.49 -10.97 18.16
N SER A 274 -2.25 -12.03 17.86
CA SER A 274 -2.20 -12.74 16.57
C SER A 274 -3.51 -12.66 15.76
N PRO A 275 -4.03 -11.45 15.50
CA PRO A 275 -5.27 -11.25 14.73
C PRO A 275 -5.21 -11.86 13.32
N ASN A 276 -4.02 -11.90 12.72
CA ASN A 276 -3.78 -12.49 11.41
C ASN A 276 -4.11 -13.99 11.33
N LEU A 277 -4.12 -14.68 12.47
CA LEU A 277 -4.47 -16.10 12.58
C LEU A 277 -5.96 -16.34 12.85
N ASN A 278 -6.76 -15.28 13.03
CA ASN A 278 -8.20 -15.38 13.24
C ASN A 278 -8.97 -14.97 11.98
N PRO A 279 -9.41 -15.91 11.12
CA PRO A 279 -10.03 -15.59 9.84
C PRO A 279 -11.36 -14.84 9.95
N ILE A 280 -12.07 -14.95 11.08
CA ILE A 280 -13.32 -14.21 11.29
C ILE A 280 -13.10 -12.69 11.29
N GLU A 281 -11.90 -12.20 11.62
CA GLU A 281 -11.58 -10.78 11.48
C GLU A 281 -11.71 -10.29 10.03
N ARG A 282 -11.47 -11.18 9.05
CA ARG A 282 -11.69 -10.85 7.63
C ARG A 282 -13.19 -10.74 7.32
N LEU A 283 -14.03 -11.56 7.93
CA LEU A 283 -15.49 -11.43 7.83
C LEU A 283 -15.94 -10.07 8.36
N TRP A 284 -15.43 -9.65 9.52
CA TRP A 284 -15.70 -8.33 10.09
C TRP A 284 -15.19 -7.19 9.21
N LYS A 285 -14.03 -7.36 8.59
CA LYS A 285 -13.52 -6.39 7.61
C LYS A 285 -14.48 -6.24 6.43
N VAL A 286 -14.96 -7.33 5.85
CA VAL A 286 -15.92 -7.32 4.74
C VAL A 286 -17.25 -6.67 5.15
N MET A 287 -17.79 -7.03 6.31
CA MET A 287 -19.00 -6.39 6.88
C MET A 287 -18.81 -4.88 6.96
N ASN A 288 -17.67 -4.41 7.49
CA ASN A 288 -17.38 -2.99 7.56
C ASN A 288 -17.28 -2.32 6.19
N GLU A 289 -16.68 -2.99 5.21
CA GLU A 289 -16.51 -2.47 3.85
C GLU A 289 -17.83 -2.37 3.09
N LEU A 290 -18.73 -3.34 3.26
CA LEU A 290 -20.00 -3.40 2.54
C LEU A 290 -21.12 -2.58 3.21
N VAL A 291 -21.15 -2.56 4.54
CA VAL A 291 -22.30 -2.03 5.28
C VAL A 291 -22.01 -0.65 5.88
N ARG A 292 -20.77 -0.38 6.33
CA ARG A 292 -20.47 0.81 7.16
C ARG A 292 -19.62 1.88 6.47
N ASN A 293 -18.63 1.48 5.68
CA ASN A 293 -17.70 2.43 5.09
C ASN A 293 -18.44 3.38 4.13
N ASN A 294 -18.24 4.69 4.31
CA ASN A 294 -18.89 5.76 3.54
C ASN A 294 -20.42 5.78 3.63
N HIS A 295 -21.03 5.08 4.58
CA HIS A 295 -22.47 5.09 4.80
C HIS A 295 -22.85 5.96 5.99
N TYR A 296 -23.85 6.80 5.78
CA TYR A 296 -24.47 7.61 6.82
C TYR A 296 -25.73 6.91 7.34
N PHE A 297 -25.87 6.84 8.66
CA PHE A 297 -27.06 6.32 9.32
C PHE A 297 -27.71 7.42 10.13
N ALA A 298 -28.91 7.83 9.72
CA ALA A 298 -29.64 8.93 10.37
C ALA A 298 -30.11 8.51 11.77
N THR A 299 -30.47 7.23 11.95
CA THR A 299 -31.01 6.72 13.21
C THR A 299 -30.28 5.46 13.70
N ALA A 300 -30.37 5.21 15.01
CA ALA A 300 -29.88 3.96 15.59
C ALA A 300 -30.60 2.74 15.02
N LYS A 301 -31.91 2.85 14.74
CA LYS A 301 -32.70 1.76 14.15
C LYS A 301 -32.18 1.38 12.77
N GLU A 302 -32.01 2.36 11.89
CA GLU A 302 -31.47 2.17 10.54
C GLU A 302 -30.07 1.53 10.56
N PHE A 303 -29.23 1.95 11.51
CA PHE A 303 -27.91 1.34 11.73
C PHE A 303 -27.97 -0.13 12.15
N LYS A 304 -29.00 -0.53 12.93
CA LYS A 304 -29.16 -1.91 13.40
C LYS A 304 -29.76 -2.85 12.37
N GLU A 305 -30.61 -2.34 11.47
CA GLU A 305 -31.33 -3.15 10.47
C GLU A 305 -30.51 -3.40 9.19
N ASN A 306 -29.43 -2.66 8.96
CA ASN A 306 -28.48 -2.83 7.86
C ASN A 306 -27.39 -3.86 8.18
#